data_AF-A0A5B9P6Q3-F1
#
_entry.id   AF-A0A5B9P6Q3-F1
#
_cell.length_a   1.000
_cell.length_b   1.000
_cell.length_c   1.000
_cell.angle_alpha   90.00
_cell.angle_beta   90.00
_cell.angle_gamma   90.00
#
_symmetry.space_group_name_H-M   'P 1'
#
loop_
_entity.id
_entity.type
_entity.pdbx_description
1 polymer ?
#
loop_
_entity_poly.entity_id
_entity_poly.type
_entity_poly.pdbx_seq_one_letter_code
_entity_poly.pdbx_strand_id
1 'polypeptide(L)' 'MRIILCSIDEPLAKAWETYCVDLSGVEVHRGNILDLNVDAVVSPANSFGFMDGGIDMVYSQHFGWNVQLR' A
#
# COMPACT_ATOMS: atom_id res chain seq x y z
N MET A 1 12.09 1.17 12.28
CA MET A 1 10.86 1.10 11.47
C MET A 1 11.26 1.13 10.01
N ARG A 2 10.70 0.27 9.18
CA ARG A 2 10.97 0.22 7.74
C ARG A 2 9.70 0.60 6.99
N ILE A 3 9.82 1.44 5.97
CA ILE A 3 8.70 1.87 5.12
C ILE A 3 8.94 1.32 3.72
N ILE A 4 7.94 0.65 3.17
CA ILE A 4 7.98 0.14 1.79
C ILE A 4 6.94 0.91 0.97
N LEU A 5 7.42 1.68 -0.01
CA LEU A 5 6.59 2.35 -1.01
C LEU A 5 6.29 1.35 -2.12
N CYS A 6 5.09 0.78 -2.10
CA CYS A 6 4.67 -0.26 -3.04
C CYS A 6 3.71 0.32 -4.10
N SER A 7 3.99 0.07 -5.38
CA SER A 7 3.09 0.47 -6.47
C SER A 7 3.17 -0.50 -7.64
N ILE A 8 2.02 -0.75 -8.27
CA ILE A 8 1.91 -1.39 -9.60
C ILE A 8 2.01 -0.36 -10.74
N ASP A 9 1.87 0.94 -10.43
CA ASP A 9 2.02 2.03 -11.37
C ASP A 9 3.51 2.36 -11.56
N GLU A 10 4.00 2.08 -12.77
CA GLU A 10 5.40 2.25 -13.17
C GLU A 10 5.90 3.70 -13.07
N PRO A 11 5.15 4.73 -13.54
CA PRO A 11 5.53 6.13 -13.35
C PRO A 11 5.70 6.52 -11.88
N LEU A 12 4.77 6.13 -11.01
CA LEU A 12 4.81 6.44 -9.58
C LEU A 12 6.00 5.78 -8.89
N ALA A 13 6.24 4.49 -9.14
CA ALA A 13 7.39 3.80 -8.58
C ALA A 13 8.70 4.45 -9.04
N LYS A 14 8.78 4.89 -10.30
CA LYS A 14 9.95 5.59 -10.83
C LYS A 14 10.16 6.95 -10.16
N ALA A 15 9.08 7.69 -9.89
CA ALA A 15 9.15 8.94 -9.17
C ALA A 15 9.71 8.72 -7.75
N TRP A 16 9.24 7.71 -7.02
CA TRP A 16 9.76 7.41 -5.68
C TRP A 16 11.23 6.98 -5.68
N GLU A 17 11.67 6.17 -6.64
CA GLU A 17 13.11 5.87 -6.80
C GLU A 17 13.96 7.12 -7.03
N THR A 18 13.38 8.18 -7.59
CA THR A 18 14.08 9.43 -7.87
C THR A 18 14.10 10.37 -6.65
N TYR A 19 12.94 10.50 -5.98
CA TYR A 19 12.74 11.51 -4.94
C TYR A 19 12.88 10.97 -3.51
N CYS A 20 12.87 9.66 -3.31
CA CYS A 20 12.93 9.03 -1.98
C CYS A 20 14.23 8.24 -1.74
N VAL A 21 15.19 8.25 -2.67
CA VAL A 21 16.41 7.42 -2.61
C VAL A 21 17.28 7.65 -1.38
N ASP A 22 17.34 8.89 -0.87
CA ASP A 22 18.19 9.27 0.26
C ASP A 22 17.48 9.17 1.62
N LEU A 23 16.22 8.70 1.63
CA LEU A 23 15.45 8.56 2.86
C LEU A 23 15.85 7.27 3.58
N SER A 24 16.49 7.42 4.74
CA SER A 24 16.87 6.28 5.59
C SER A 24 15.64 5.45 6.00
N GLY A 25 15.70 4.15 5.73
CA GLY A 25 14.65 3.19 6.07
C GLY A 25 13.45 3.15 5.12
N VAL A 26 13.57 3.77 3.94
CA VAL A 26 12.57 3.72 2.86
C VAL A 26 13.07 2.82 1.74
N GLU A 27 12.23 1.88 1.30
CA GLU A 27 12.46 1.01 0.16
C GLU A 27 11.32 1.18 -0.86
N VAL A 28 11.61 1.01 -2.15
CA VAL A 28 10.58 1.02 -3.21
C VAL A 28 10.37 -0.40 -3.72
N HIS A 29 9.12 -0.83 -3.79
CA HIS A 29 8.72 -2.13 -4.35
C HIS A 29 7.79 -1.91 -5.55
N ARG A 30 8.19 -2.46 -6.71
CA ARG A 30 7.35 -2.51 -7.92
C ARG A 30 6.59 -3.83 -7.92
N GLY A 31 5.28 -3.79 -7.68
CA GLY A 31 4.50 -5.01 -7.57
C GLY A 31 3.25 -4.89 -6.71
N ASN A 32 2.68 -6.04 -6.38
CA ASN A 32 1.48 -6.13 -5.56
C ASN A 32 1.86 -6.05 -4.07
N ILE A 33 1.18 -5.18 -3.33
CA ILE A 33 1.43 -5.01 -1.90
C ILE A 33 1.15 -6.28 -1.09
N LEU A 34 0.29 -7.17 -1.60
CA LEU A 34 -0.02 -8.45 -0.95
C LEU A 34 1.11 -9.48 -1.05
N ASP A 35 2.13 -9.24 -1.89
CA ASP A 35 3.31 -10.11 -1.98
C ASP A 35 4.34 -9.79 -0.88
N LEU A 36 4.15 -8.71 -0.12
CA LEU A 36 5.06 -8.25 0.92
C LEU A 36 4.73 -8.87 2.28
N ASN A 37 5.75 -9.41 2.94
CA ASN A 37 5.65 -9.83 4.34
C ASN A 37 5.95 -8.63 5.26
N VAL A 38 4.91 -7.94 5.70
CA VAL A 38 4.98 -6.73 6.53
C VAL A 38 4.02 -6.80 7.72
N ASP A 39 4.35 -6.10 8.79
CA ASP A 39 3.54 -6.06 10.01
C ASP A 39 2.24 -5.24 9.84
N ALA A 40 2.22 -4.29 8.90
CA ALA A 40 1.09 -3.41 8.64
C ALA A 40 1.07 -2.89 7.20
N VAL A 41 -0.13 -2.56 6.71
CA VAL A 41 -0.36 -1.91 5.41
C VAL A 41 -1.13 -0.61 5.59
N VAL A 42 -0.94 0.32 4.65
CA VAL A 42 -1.69 1.59 4.63
C VAL A 42 -2.87 1.47 3.68
N SER A 43 -4.04 1.85 4.17
CA SER A 43 -5.28 1.97 3.40
C SER A 43 -5.60 3.45 3.21
N PRO A 44 -5.35 4.03 2.01
CA PRO A 44 -5.71 5.40 1.68
C PRO A 44 -7.23 5.52 1.40
N ALA A 45 -8.03 5.18 2.40
CA ALA A 45 -9.48 5.10 2.30
C ALA A 45 -10.16 6.47 2.17
N ASN A 46 -11.46 6.43 1.88
CA ASN A 46 -12.33 7.61 1.95
C ASN A 46 -12.78 7.90 3.39
N SER A 47 -13.34 9.09 3.62
CA SER A 47 -13.77 9.55 4.95
C SER A 47 -14.92 8.76 5.59
N PHE A 48 -15.59 7.88 4.85
CA PHE A 48 -16.66 7.01 5.38
C PHE A 48 -16.13 5.64 5.81
N GLY A 49 -14.86 5.33 5.54
CA GLY A 49 -14.25 4.04 5.84
C GLY A 49 -14.74 2.90 4.93
N PHE A 50 -15.41 3.21 3.81
CA PHE A 50 -15.77 2.17 2.84
C PHE A 50 -14.53 1.63 2.13
N MET A 51 -14.43 0.31 2.08
CA MET A 51 -13.30 -0.42 1.51
C MET A 51 -13.73 -1.20 0.26
N ASP A 52 -14.49 -0.54 -0.62
CA ASP A 52 -15.19 -1.12 -1.76
C ASP A 52 -14.63 -0.69 -3.13
N GLY A 53 -13.50 0.04 -3.15
CA GLY A 53 -12.80 0.42 -4.37
C GLY A 53 -11.27 0.41 -4.23
N GLY A 54 -10.58 0.54 -5.36
CA GLY A 54 -9.13 0.68 -5.41
C GLY A 54 -8.37 -0.40 -4.62
N ILE A 55 -7.35 0.04 -3.87
CA ILE A 55 -6.58 -0.84 -3.00
C ILE A 55 -7.37 -1.34 -1.79
N ASP A 56 -8.35 -0.58 -1.31
CA ASP A 56 -9.14 -0.97 -0.15
C ASP A 56 -10.02 -2.18 -0.45
N MET A 57 -10.56 -2.28 -1.67
CA MET A 57 -11.26 -3.49 -2.13
C MET A 57 -10.33 -4.70 -2.20
N VAL A 58 -9.07 -4.51 -2.60
CA VAL A 58 -8.07 -5.59 -2.61
C VAL A 58 -7.82 -6.10 -1.19
N TYR A 59 -7.75 -5.20 -0.20
CA TYR A 59 -7.66 -5.59 1.21
C TYR A 59 -8.92 -6.30 1.71
N SER A 60 -10.11 -5.81 1.39
CA SER A 60 -11.37 -6.45 1.76
C SER A 60 -11.49 -7.87 1.19
N GLN A 61 -11.03 -8.08 -0.05
CA GLN A 61 -11.01 -9.40 -0.69
C GLN A 61 -9.98 -10.35 -0.07
N HIS A 62 -8.82 -9.83 0.33
CA HIS A 62 -7.72 -10.65 0.88
C HIS A 62 -7.87 -10.93 2.38
N PHE A 63 -8.15 -9.93 3.20
CA PHE A 63 -8.26 -10.02 4.66
C PHE A 63 -9.68 -10.26 5.17
N GLY A 64 -10.69 -10.06 4.31
CA GLY A 64 -12.10 -10.18 4.64
C GLY A 64 -12.78 -8.83 4.95
N TRP A 65 -14.09 -8.76 4.66
CA TRP A 65 -14.91 -7.55 4.87
C TRP A 65 -15.04 -7.13 6.34
N ASN A 66 -14.66 -7.99 7.28
CA ASN A 66 -14.59 -7.65 8.71
C ASN A 66 -13.56 -6.56 9.03
N VAL A 67 -12.64 -6.24 8.10
CA VAL A 67 -11.70 -5.12 8.26
C VAL A 67 -12.44 -3.78 8.22
N GLN A 68 -13.50 -3.65 7.40
CA GLN A 68 -14.33 -2.44 7.32
C GLN A 68 -15.31 -2.31 8.50
N LEU A 69 -15.79 -3.44 9.05
CA LEU A 69 -16.87 -3.48 10.04
C LEU A 69 -16.42 -3.19 11.49
N ARG A 70 -15.21 -2.68 11.69
CA ARG A 70 -14.62 -2.46 13.02
C ARG A 70 -14.76 -1.03 13.51
#